data_AF-A0A7K3YBW8-F1
#
_entry.id   AF-A0A7K3YBW8-F1
#
_cell.length_a   1.000
_cell.length_b   1.000
_cell.length_c   1.000
_cell.angle_alpha   90.00
_cell.angle_beta   90.00
_cell.angle_gamma   90.00
#
_symmetry.space_group_name_H-M   'P 1'
#
loop_
_entity.id
_entity.type
_entity.pdbx_description
1 polymer ?
#
loop_
_entity_poly.entity_id
_entity_poly.type
_entity_poly.pdbx_seq_one_letter_code
_entity_poly.pdbx_strand_id
1 'polypeptide(L)' 'IPAFMRKGFAEGTRLLIIRDGERFIIRSLDELEPELKEDVLFADRTEGELQEFKMGRFTRKSNADFIRDLESW' A
#
# COMPACT_ATOMS: atom_id res chain seq x y z
N ILE A 1 -16.90 6.54 5.05
CA ILE A 1 -17.89 5.44 4.97
C ILE A 1 -19.03 5.70 5.98
N PRO A 2 -20.29 5.80 5.55
CA PRO A 2 -21.46 5.95 6.43
C PRO A 2 -21.58 4.84 7.48
N ALA A 3 -22.14 5.14 8.65
CA ALA A 3 -22.20 4.20 9.78
C ALA A 3 -22.92 2.88 9.45
N PHE A 4 -23.99 2.93 8.65
CA PHE A 4 -24.73 1.73 8.26
C PHE A 4 -23.93 0.79 7.35
N MET A 5 -23.00 1.32 6.55
CA MET A 5 -22.10 0.54 5.68
C MET A 5 -20.90 -0.02 6.45
N ARG A 6 -20.66 0.42 7.69
CA ARG A 6 -19.61 -0.13 8.55
C ARG A 6 -20.05 -1.42 9.24
N LYS A 7 -21.37 -1.70 9.31
CA LYS A 7 -21.88 -2.96 9.85
C LYS A 7 -21.30 -4.11 9.03
N GLY A 8 -20.58 -5.02 9.68
CA GLY A 8 -19.93 -6.16 9.04
C GLY A 8 -18.41 -6.05 8.88
N PHE A 9 -17.81 -4.87 9.16
CA PHE A 9 -16.36 -4.70 9.18
C PHE A 9 -15.87 -4.50 10.60
N ALA A 10 -14.77 -5.19 10.95
CA ALA A 10 -14.08 -4.96 12.21
C ALA A 10 -13.35 -3.62 12.15
N GLU A 11 -13.10 -3.04 13.33
CA GLU A 11 -12.21 -1.89 13.40
C GLU A 11 -10.80 -2.27 12.89
N GLY A 12 -10.20 -1.40 12.08
CA GLY A 12 -8.90 -1.66 11.46
C GLY A 12 -8.96 -2.48 10.16
N THR A 13 -10.14 -2.92 9.70
CA THR A 13 -10.26 -3.60 8.41
C THR A 13 -9.75 -2.71 7.27
N ARG A 14 -8.82 -3.24 6.47
CA ARG A 14 -8.36 -2.61 5.23
C ARG A 14 -9.30 -2.98 4.09
N LEU A 15 -9.75 -1.99 3.34
CA LEU A 15 -10.71 -2.16 2.25
C LEU A 15 -10.11 -1.74 0.91
N LEU A 16 -10.39 -2.53 -0.12
CA LEU A 16 -10.13 -2.17 -1.51
C LEU A 16 -11.39 -1.50 -2.06
N ILE A 17 -11.24 -0.26 -2.54
CA ILE A 17 -12.33 0.50 -3.15
C ILE A 17 -12.02 0.68 -4.63
N ILE A 18 -12.84 0.08 -5.48
CA ILE A 18 -12.73 0.18 -6.94
C ILE A 18 -13.88 1.05 -7.42
N ARG A 19 -13.57 2.09 -8.20
CA ARG A 19 -14.57 2.91 -8.87
C ARG A 19 -14.73 2.43 -10.32
N ASP A 20 -15.95 2.05 -10.67
CA ASP A 20 -16.34 1.64 -12.02
C ASP A 20 -17.48 2.55 -12.50
N GLY A 21 -17.10 3.64 -13.18
CA GLY A 21 -17.99 4.75 -13.51
C GLY A 21 -18.61 5.39 -12.26
N GLU A 22 -19.94 5.24 -12.14
CA GLU A 22 -20.73 5.72 -11.00
C GLU A 22 -20.90 4.68 -9.88
N ARG A 23 -20.33 3.48 -10.04
CA ARG A 23 -20.41 2.41 -9.05
C ARG A 23 -19.13 2.34 -8.22
N PHE A 24 -19.30 2.08 -6.94
CA PHE A 24 -18.21 1.74 -6.04
C PHE A 24 -18.32 0.28 -5.62
N ILE A 25 -17.27 -0.49 -5.88
CA ILE A 25 -17.12 -1.86 -5.42
C ILE A 25 -16.18 -1.80 -4.21
N ILE A 26 -16.62 -2.33 -3.08
CA ILE A 26 -15.86 -2.39 -1.84
C ILE A 26 -15.62 -3.86 -1.49
N ARG A 27 -14.37 -4.24 -1.27
CA ARG A 27 -13.98 -5.59 -0.83
C ARG A 27 -13.05 -5.51 0.37
N SER A 28 -13.08 -6.52 1.24
CA SER A 28 -12.04 -6.67 2.25
C SER A 28 -10.72 -7.06 1.60
N LEU A 29 -9.60 -6.49 2.05
CA LEU A 29 -8.28 -6.96 1.60
C LEU A 29 -8.01 -8.40 2.01
N ASP A 30 -8.65 -8.88 3.08
CA ASP A 30 -8.45 -10.23 3.60
C ASP A 30 -9.18 -11.30 2.79
N GLU A 31 -10.11 -10.90 1.93
CA GLU A 31 -10.86 -11.78 1.02
C GLU A 31 -10.21 -11.88 -0.37
N LEU A 32 -9.11 -11.16 -0.61
CA LEU A 32 -8.39 -11.22 -1.87
C LEU A 32 -7.51 -12.48 -1.93
N GLU A 33 -7.35 -13.02 -3.14
CA GLU A 33 -6.33 -14.03 -3.41
C GLU A 33 -4.95 -13.51 -2.95
N PRO A 34 -4.08 -14.36 -2.36
CA PRO A 34 -2.82 -13.94 -1.77
C PRO A 34 -1.94 -13.11 -2.70
N GLU A 35 -1.81 -13.52 -3.96
CA GLU A 35 -0.98 -12.84 -4.97
C GLU A 35 -1.52 -11.43 -5.27
N LEU A 36 -2.84 -11.31 -5.47
CA LEU A 36 -3.46 -10.01 -5.70
C LEU A 36 -3.35 -9.10 -4.47
N LYS A 37 -3.48 -9.67 -3.27
CA LYS A 37 -3.31 -8.91 -2.02
C LYS A 37 -1.89 -8.34 -1.92
N GLU A 38 -0.89 -9.15 -2.23
CA GLU A 38 0.51 -8.72 -2.24
C GLU A 38 0.75 -7.59 -3.23
N ASP A 39 0.25 -7.72 -4.46
CA ASP A 39 0.36 -6.70 -5.49
C ASP A 39 -0.25 -5.36 -5.07
N VAL A 40 -1.46 -5.39 -4.49
CA VAL A 40 -2.13 -4.18 -3.98
C VAL A 40 -1.30 -3.53 -2.85
N LEU A 41 -0.79 -4.32 -1.91
CA LEU A 41 0.03 -3.81 -0.81
C LEU A 41 1.37 -3.27 -1.29
N PHE A 42 1.97 -3.89 -2.30
CA PHE A 42 3.19 -3.42 -2.92
C PHE A 42 2.98 -2.08 -3.62
N ALA A 43 1.89 -1.94 -4.37
CA ALA A 43 1.53 -0.69 -5.03
C ALA A 43 1.29 0.45 -4.01
N ASP A 44 0.57 0.17 -2.92
CA ASP A 44 0.30 1.12 -1.83
C ASP A 44 1.60 1.62 -1.17
N ARG A 45 2.51 0.69 -0.81
CA ARG A 45 3.82 1.06 -0.26
C ARG A 45 4.66 1.87 -1.24
N THR A 46 4.69 1.45 -2.50
CA THR A 46 5.48 2.11 -3.55
C THR A 46 5.02 3.54 -3.78
N GLU A 47 3.70 3.77 -3.81
CA GLU A 47 3.17 5.12 -3.94
C GLU A 47 3.55 5.98 -2.73
N GLY A 48 3.47 5.43 -1.51
CA GLY A 48 3.92 6.12 -0.30
C GLY A 48 5.38 6.57 -0.37
N GLU A 49 6.29 5.66 -0.68
CA GLU A 49 7.72 5.96 -0.84
C GLU A 49 7.98 6.97 -1.98
N LEU A 50 7.24 6.85 -3.09
CA LEU A 50 7.33 7.80 -4.20
C LEU A 50 6.91 9.21 -3.78
N GLN A 51 5.88 9.33 -2.94
CA GLN A 51 5.45 10.63 -2.40
C GLN A 51 6.49 11.22 -1.45
N GLU A 52 7.04 10.43 -0.52
CA GLU A 52 8.13 10.90 0.35
C GLU A 52 9.34 11.35 -0.47
N PHE A 53 9.72 10.60 -1.51
CA PHE A 53 10.77 10.99 -2.44
C PHE A 53 10.46 12.32 -3.15
N LYS A 54 9.24 12.49 -3.67
CA LYS A 54 8.77 13.75 -4.29
C LYS A 54 8.80 14.92 -3.31
N MET A 55 8.56 14.68 -2.03
CA MET A 55 8.67 15.67 -0.96
C MET A 55 10.12 15.94 -0.53
N GLY A 56 11.10 15.29 -1.15
CA GLY A 56 12.52 15.45 -0.83
C GLY A 56 12.96 14.66 0.41
N ARG A 57 12.11 13.77 0.93
CA ARG A 57 12.40 12.94 2.10
C ARG A 57 12.98 11.61 1.63
N PHE A 58 14.30 11.61 1.46
CA PHE A 58 15.03 10.41 1.09
C PHE A 58 16.45 10.48 1.64
N THR A 59 17.06 9.32 1.86
CA THR A 59 18.47 9.23 2.24
C THR A 59 19.33 9.11 0.99
N ARG A 60 20.44 9.85 0.94
CA ARG A 60 21.48 9.67 -0.06
C ARG A 60 22.62 8.86 0.54
N LYS A 61 23.18 7.94 -0.24
CA LYS A 61 24.41 7.20 0.10
C LYS A 61 25.37 7.30 -1.07
N SER A 62 26.67 7.18 -0.79
CA SER A 62 27.66 7.00 -1.83
C SER A 62 27.58 5.56 -2.38
N ASN A 63 28.09 5.34 -3.59
CA ASN A 63 28.14 4.00 -4.18
C ASN A 63 28.91 3.02 -3.27
N ALA A 64 30.01 3.46 -2.65
CA ALA A 64 30.83 2.62 -1.77
C ALA A 64 30.08 2.21 -0.49
N ASP A 65 29.29 3.13 0.08
CA ASP A 65 28.49 2.82 1.27
C ASP A 65 27.33 1.89 0.93
N PHE A 66 26.69 2.07 -0.24
CA PHE A 66 25.65 1.18 -0.72
C PHE A 66 26.14 -0.26 -0.94
N ILE A 67 27.31 -0.45 -1.58
CA ILE A 67 27.89 -1.78 -1.79
C ILE A 67 28.20 -2.46 -0.46
N ARG A 68 28.75 -1.72 0.51
CA ARG A 68 29.07 -2.25 1.83
C ARG A 68 27.84 -2.74 2.59
N ASP A 69 26.72 -2.02 2.48
CA ASP A 69 25.46 -2.44 3.10
C ASP A 69 24.95 -3.76 2.48
N LEU A 70 25.05 -3.90 1.14
CA LEU A 70 24.66 -5.14 0.44
C LEU A 70 25.51 -6.35 0.83
N GLU A 71 26.81 -6.16 1.07
CA GLU A 71 27.71 -7.23 1.54
C GLU A 71 27.39 -7.69 2.97
N SER A 72 26.68 -6.87 3.75
CA SER A 72 26.32 -7.15 5.15
C SER A 72 24.92 -7.75 5.33
N TRP A 73 24.19 -7.95 4.23
CA TRP A 73 22.82 -8.48 4.21
C TRP A 73 22.74 -10.00 4.13
#